data_AF-A0A821L1I3-F1
#
_entry.id   AF-A0A821L1I3-F1
#
_cell.length_a   1.000
_cell.length_b   1.000
_cell.length_c   1.000
_cell.angle_alpha   90.00
_cell.angle_beta   90.00
_cell.angle_gamma   90.00
#
_symmetry.space_group_name_H-M   'P 1'
#
loop_
_entity.id
_entity.type
_entity.pdbx_description
1 polymer ?
#
loop_
_entity_poly.entity_id
_entity_poly.type
_entity_poly.pdbx_seq_one_letter_code
_entity_poly.pdbx_strand_id
1 'polypeptide(L)'
;MLTGGGFSATGSMLQIFHGEVAGATFTVSSASGPFTCGMLADGSIETYNSVTAIAINSGGFKAARTFLGGFAPSADICSGGCGVQVIGGVTLSTTDLNGVLNLKITSITVAIGAIFQLGTPGASTGFKFKFPIKLSILGGMSFVGSGGYIMLPPGSEFDIADGGEFSSSISVSIEIFDPLTGFAIGPLQALGTLISGGTFTLTISASGSVTIGGT
;
A
#
# COMPACT_ATOMS: atom_id res chain seq x y z
N MET A 1 23.26 16.64 -15.99
CA MET A 1 24.34 16.23 -15.06
C MET A 1 23.86 16.47 -13.65
N LEU A 2 23.78 15.43 -12.81
CA LEU A 2 23.61 15.57 -11.36
C LEU A 2 24.90 16.16 -10.78
N THR A 3 24.87 17.37 -10.24
CA THR A 3 26.02 17.96 -9.55
C THR A 3 25.82 17.82 -8.03
N GLY A 4 26.59 16.87 -7.47
CA GLY A 4 27.04 16.73 -6.08
C GLY A 4 26.23 17.38 -4.94
N GLY A 5 25.43 16.54 -4.28
CA GLY A 5 25.17 16.62 -2.83
C GLY A 5 25.40 15.23 -2.26
N GLY A 6 26.31 15.09 -1.29
CA GLY A 6 26.56 13.80 -0.63
C GLY A 6 25.41 13.46 0.32
N PHE A 7 24.78 12.30 0.14
CA PHE A 7 23.82 11.76 1.08
C PHE A 7 24.49 10.72 1.98
N SER A 8 24.43 10.91 3.29
CA SER A 8 24.86 9.94 4.30
C SER A 8 23.65 9.56 5.15
N ALA A 9 22.75 8.75 4.60
CA ALA A 9 21.65 8.17 5.35
C ALA A 9 21.59 6.67 5.06
N THR A 10 21.97 5.86 6.05
CA THR A 10 21.91 4.40 5.95
C THR A 10 20.45 3.97 5.82
N GLY A 11 20.12 3.25 4.75
CA GLY A 11 18.78 2.72 4.50
C GLY A 11 17.82 3.67 3.77
N SER A 12 18.26 4.86 3.33
CA SER A 12 17.43 5.76 2.52
C SER A 12 17.39 5.37 1.05
N MET A 13 16.33 5.80 0.35
CA MET A 13 16.10 5.53 -1.06
C MET A 13 15.94 6.83 -1.85
N LEU A 14 16.69 6.98 -2.94
CA LEU A 14 16.48 8.04 -3.92
C LEU A 14 16.01 7.41 -5.23
N GLN A 15 14.84 7.79 -5.70
CA GLN A 15 14.23 7.25 -6.91
C GLN A 15 14.05 8.36 -7.95
N ILE A 16 14.54 8.13 -9.18
CA ILE A 16 14.41 9.08 -10.29
C ILE A 16 13.76 8.34 -11.46
N PHE A 17 12.68 8.90 -12.03
CA PHE A 17 12.14 8.41 -13.29
C PHE A 17 13.04 8.87 -14.44
N HIS A 18 13.44 7.97 -15.32
CA HIS A 18 14.16 8.33 -16.55
C HIS A 18 13.16 8.81 -17.61
N GLY A 19 12.60 10.00 -17.40
CA GLY A 19 12.13 10.90 -18.44
C GLY A 19 13.02 12.15 -18.35
N GLU A 20 13.47 12.71 -19.46
CA GLU A 20 14.28 13.94 -19.46
C GLU A 20 13.54 15.08 -18.75
N VAL A 21 13.76 15.26 -17.44
CA VAL A 21 13.43 16.49 -16.73
C VAL A 21 14.76 17.20 -16.48
N ALA A 22 15.28 17.84 -17.53
CA ALA A 22 16.47 18.66 -17.42
C ALA A 22 16.19 19.85 -16.47
N GLY A 23 16.79 19.85 -15.28
CA GLY A 23 16.88 21.06 -14.43
C GLY A 23 16.17 21.05 -13.08
N ALA A 24 15.51 19.96 -12.67
CA ALA A 24 14.95 19.87 -11.32
C ALA A 24 16.07 19.71 -10.28
N THR A 25 16.17 20.68 -9.35
CA THR A 25 17.08 20.64 -8.21
C THR A 25 16.24 20.50 -6.94
N PHE A 26 16.54 19.52 -6.09
CA PHE A 26 15.91 19.39 -4.78
C PHE A 26 16.98 19.49 -3.69
N THR A 27 16.63 20.14 -2.58
CA THR A 27 17.50 20.29 -1.42
C THR A 27 16.89 19.56 -0.24
N VAL A 28 17.57 18.52 0.24
CA VAL A 28 17.24 17.87 1.51
C VAL A 28 18.06 18.55 2.60
N SER A 29 17.43 19.45 3.35
CA SER A 29 18.13 20.24 4.39
C SER A 29 18.48 19.41 5.63
N SER A 30 17.67 18.39 5.93
CA SER A 30 17.91 17.41 6.99
C SER A 30 16.95 16.22 6.82
N ALA A 31 17.45 15.01 7.05
CA ALA A 31 16.62 13.81 7.17
C ALA A 31 17.14 12.99 8.36
N SER A 32 16.22 12.52 9.20
CA SER A 32 16.54 11.63 10.32
C SER A 32 15.96 10.25 10.02
N GLY A 33 16.83 9.24 9.91
CA GLY A 33 16.44 7.89 9.53
C GLY A 33 16.17 7.69 8.03
N PRO A 34 15.66 6.51 7.65
CA PRO A 34 15.34 6.19 6.26
C PRO A 34 14.27 7.11 5.69
N PHE A 35 14.49 7.62 4.48
CA PHE A 35 13.53 8.45 3.75
C PHE A 35 13.48 8.06 2.27
N THR A 36 12.43 8.49 1.57
CA THR A 36 12.32 8.39 0.12
C THR A 36 12.07 9.75 -0.50
N CYS A 37 12.74 10.04 -1.60
CA CYS A 37 12.43 11.15 -2.50
C CYS A 37 12.22 10.58 -3.90
N GLY A 38 11.07 10.88 -4.50
CA GLY A 38 10.67 10.45 -5.83
C GLY A 38 10.37 11.65 -6.72
N MET A 39 10.89 11.64 -7.95
CA MET A 39 10.54 12.60 -8.99
C MET A 39 9.70 11.91 -10.05
N LEU A 40 8.46 12.38 -10.25
CA LEU A 40 7.53 11.85 -11.23
C LEU A 40 7.77 12.45 -12.61
N ALA A 41 7.17 11.84 -13.64
CA ALA A 41 7.33 12.26 -15.03
C ALA A 41 6.78 13.67 -15.34
N ASP A 42 5.83 14.15 -14.53
CA ASP A 42 5.28 15.50 -14.61
C ASP A 42 6.17 16.56 -13.92
N GLY A 43 7.31 16.14 -13.36
CA GLY A 43 8.25 16.99 -12.65
C GLY A 43 7.88 17.23 -11.18
N SER A 44 6.78 16.67 -10.69
CA SER A 44 6.44 16.74 -9.26
C SER A 44 7.44 15.93 -8.42
N ILE A 45 7.65 16.40 -7.19
CA ILE A 45 8.54 15.77 -6.22
C ILE A 45 7.70 15.31 -5.02
N GLU A 46 7.80 14.03 -4.70
CA GLU A 46 7.17 13.42 -3.53
C GLU A 46 8.25 12.98 -2.53
N THR A 47 8.01 13.24 -1.25
CA THR A 47 8.93 12.86 -0.17
C THR A 47 8.21 12.09 0.93
N TYR A 48 8.90 11.09 1.46
CA TYR A 48 8.41 10.21 2.50
C TYR A 48 9.44 10.08 3.61
N ASN A 49 9.00 10.12 4.86
CA ASN A 49 9.85 9.89 6.03
C ASN A 49 10.07 8.38 6.31
N SER A 50 10.10 7.57 5.26
CA SER A 50 10.32 6.13 5.29
C SER A 50 10.80 5.64 3.92
N VAL A 51 11.31 4.42 3.84
CA VAL A 51 11.51 3.72 2.57
C VAL A 51 10.14 3.46 1.95
N THR A 52 9.88 3.97 0.75
CA THR A 52 8.57 3.89 0.08
C THR A 52 8.75 3.51 -1.38
N ALA A 53 8.04 2.48 -1.83
CA ALA A 53 7.96 2.15 -3.25
C ALA A 53 6.81 2.93 -3.90
N ILE A 54 7.06 3.64 -4.99
CA ILE A 54 6.06 4.46 -5.68
C ILE A 54 5.62 3.74 -6.95
N ALA A 55 4.38 3.26 -6.99
CA ALA A 55 3.77 2.63 -8.16
C ALA A 55 3.32 3.72 -9.14
N ILE A 56 3.95 3.76 -10.32
CA ILE A 56 3.79 4.79 -11.35
C ILE A 56 3.25 4.24 -12.69
N ASN A 57 3.23 2.91 -12.84
CA ASN A 57 2.62 2.23 -13.98
C ASN A 57 1.65 1.17 -13.45
N SER A 58 0.55 0.92 -14.16
CA SER A 58 -0.34 -0.18 -13.81
C SER A 58 0.35 -1.53 -13.98
N GLY A 59 0.24 -2.42 -12.99
CA GLY A 59 0.95 -3.68 -13.02
C GLY A 59 0.91 -4.46 -11.71
N GLY A 60 1.65 -5.57 -11.69
CA GLY A 60 1.76 -6.46 -10.53
C GLY A 60 2.65 -5.89 -9.43
N PHE A 61 2.39 -6.29 -8.19
CA PHE A 61 3.09 -5.85 -6.99
C PHE A 61 4.56 -6.26 -6.96
N LYS A 62 4.93 -7.35 -7.64
CA LYS A 62 6.33 -7.82 -7.76
C LYS A 62 7.01 -7.31 -9.02
N ALA A 63 6.29 -6.69 -9.94
CA ALA A 63 6.85 -6.28 -11.22
C ALA A 63 7.65 -4.98 -11.07
N ALA A 64 8.96 -5.03 -11.32
CA ALA A 64 9.84 -3.86 -11.22
C ALA A 64 9.32 -2.67 -12.05
N ARG A 65 8.78 -2.94 -13.25
CA ARG A 65 8.25 -1.92 -14.18
C ARG A 65 7.06 -1.12 -13.63
N THR A 66 6.34 -1.66 -12.63
CA THR A 66 5.24 -0.98 -11.95
C THR A 66 5.75 0.20 -11.13
N PHE A 67 6.99 0.12 -10.61
CA PHE A 67 7.51 1.04 -9.62
C PHE A 67 8.57 2.00 -10.18
N LEU A 68 8.59 3.21 -9.61
CA LEU A 68 9.57 4.24 -9.89
C LEU A 68 10.99 3.68 -9.68
N GLY A 69 11.86 3.87 -10.68
CA GLY A 69 13.25 3.38 -10.65
C GLY A 69 13.39 1.85 -10.62
N GLY A 70 12.32 1.07 -10.80
CA GLY A 70 12.38 -0.39 -10.73
C GLY A 70 12.30 -0.96 -9.32
N PHE A 71 12.06 -0.14 -8.30
CA PHE A 71 12.10 -0.53 -6.89
C PHE A 71 10.76 -1.11 -6.41
N ALA A 72 10.43 -2.31 -6.89
CA ALA A 72 9.31 -3.07 -6.33
C ALA A 72 9.60 -3.48 -4.87
N PRO A 73 8.60 -3.52 -3.97
CA PRO A 73 8.78 -3.98 -2.60
C PRO A 73 9.39 -5.39 -2.54
N SER A 74 10.40 -5.56 -1.70
CA SER A 74 11.09 -6.84 -1.47
C SER A 74 11.44 -7.00 0.01
N ALA A 75 11.80 -8.22 0.42
CA ALA A 75 12.17 -8.49 1.81
C ALA A 75 13.38 -7.66 2.26
N ASP A 76 14.34 -7.44 1.37
CA ASP A 76 15.55 -6.66 1.66
C ASP A 76 15.21 -5.17 1.84
N ILE A 77 14.43 -4.62 0.90
CA ILE A 77 14.00 -3.21 0.92
C ILE A 77 13.11 -2.94 2.14
N CYS A 78 12.23 -3.87 2.48
CA CYS A 78 11.22 -3.69 3.51
C CYS A 78 11.61 -4.33 4.85
N SER A 79 12.86 -4.69 5.06
CA SER A 79 13.36 -5.32 6.30
C SER A 79 13.07 -4.49 7.56
N GLY A 80 13.27 -3.17 7.48
CA GLY A 80 12.90 -2.21 8.52
C GLY A 80 11.42 -1.89 8.60
N GLY A 81 10.67 -2.18 7.53
CA GLY A 81 9.36 -1.60 7.25
C GLY A 81 9.46 -0.67 6.05
N CYS A 82 8.53 -0.76 5.11
CA CYS A 82 8.45 0.15 3.97
C CYS A 82 7.00 0.56 3.68
N GLY A 83 6.81 1.70 3.05
CA GLY A 83 5.55 2.15 2.50
C GLY A 83 5.37 1.77 1.03
N VAL A 84 4.14 1.86 0.54
CA VAL A 84 3.81 1.88 -0.89
C VAL A 84 2.90 3.06 -1.17
N GLN A 85 3.25 3.85 -2.18
CA GLN A 85 2.37 4.87 -2.75
C GLN A 85 1.85 4.37 -4.10
N VAL A 86 0.55 4.48 -4.34
CA VAL A 86 -0.04 4.31 -5.68
C VAL A 86 -0.48 5.69 -6.18
N ILE A 87 0.10 6.17 -7.28
CA ILE A 87 -0.24 7.49 -7.82
C ILE A 87 -1.54 7.46 -8.64
N GLY A 88 -2.16 8.61 -8.84
CA GLY A 88 -3.41 8.72 -9.62
C GLY A 88 -3.29 8.15 -11.03
N GLY A 89 -4.33 7.48 -11.51
CA GLY A 89 -4.38 6.82 -12.82
C GLY A 89 -3.69 5.45 -12.88
N VAL A 90 -3.09 4.97 -11.78
CA VAL A 90 -2.40 3.68 -11.70
C VAL A 90 -3.26 2.63 -11.02
N THR A 91 -3.26 1.41 -11.58
CA THR A 91 -3.79 0.21 -10.92
C THR A 91 -2.67 -0.69 -10.45
N LEU A 92 -2.51 -0.83 -9.13
CA LEU A 92 -1.56 -1.77 -8.52
C LEU A 92 -2.28 -3.08 -8.16
N SER A 93 -1.87 -4.18 -8.77
CA SER A 93 -2.49 -5.51 -8.58
C SER A 93 -1.64 -6.41 -7.70
N THR A 94 -2.30 -7.07 -6.74
CA THR A 94 -1.67 -8.08 -5.86
C THR A 94 -1.83 -9.51 -6.37
N THR A 95 -2.31 -9.69 -7.61
CA THR A 95 -2.55 -11.02 -8.21
C THR A 95 -1.33 -11.93 -8.13
N ASP A 96 -0.13 -11.38 -8.34
CA ASP A 96 1.16 -12.10 -8.30
C ASP A 96 1.64 -12.47 -6.88
N LEU A 97 0.90 -12.05 -5.85
CA LEU A 97 1.14 -12.40 -4.44
C LEU A 97 0.41 -13.68 -4.01
N ASN A 98 -0.48 -14.24 -4.85
CA ASN A 98 -1.20 -15.49 -4.59
C ASN A 98 -1.91 -15.50 -3.23
N GLY A 99 -2.64 -14.42 -2.93
CA GLY A 99 -3.46 -14.31 -1.73
C GLY A 99 -2.70 -13.97 -0.44
N VAL A 100 -1.38 -13.76 -0.46
CA VAL A 100 -0.63 -13.43 0.76
C VAL A 100 0.40 -12.32 0.50
N LEU A 101 0.25 -11.19 1.19
CA LEU A 101 1.31 -10.19 1.32
C LEU A 101 2.23 -10.57 2.50
N ASN A 102 3.36 -11.21 2.17
CA ASN A 102 4.41 -11.59 3.12
C ASN A 102 5.64 -10.67 3.02
N LEU A 103 5.40 -9.37 3.16
CA LEU A 103 6.42 -8.34 3.24
C LEU A 103 6.01 -7.37 4.35
N LYS A 104 6.99 -6.82 5.08
CA LYS A 104 6.73 -5.84 6.15
C LYS A 104 6.42 -4.47 5.54
N ILE A 105 5.31 -4.40 4.80
CA ILE A 105 4.73 -3.15 4.32
C ILE A 105 3.94 -2.54 5.48
N THR A 106 4.38 -1.38 5.97
CA THR A 106 3.75 -0.71 7.11
C THR A 106 2.63 0.23 6.69
N SER A 107 2.67 0.71 5.44
CA SER A 107 1.61 1.56 4.89
C SER A 107 1.44 1.34 3.39
N ILE A 108 0.19 1.40 2.92
CA ILE A 108 -0.15 1.54 1.51
C ILE A 108 -1.11 2.72 1.40
N THR A 109 -0.73 3.72 0.63
CA THR A 109 -1.56 4.88 0.31
C THR A 109 -1.98 4.81 -1.14
N VAL A 110 -3.29 4.90 -1.38
CA VAL A 110 -3.88 4.87 -2.71
C VAL A 110 -4.42 6.26 -3.02
N ALA A 111 -3.73 7.00 -3.88
CA ALA A 111 -4.12 8.36 -4.23
C ALA A 111 -5.47 8.40 -4.96
N ILE A 112 -6.08 9.59 -5.00
CA ILE A 112 -7.29 9.86 -5.77
C ILE A 112 -7.06 9.45 -7.24
N GLY A 113 -8.02 8.72 -7.80
CA GLY A 113 -7.95 8.20 -9.17
C GLY A 113 -7.02 6.99 -9.36
N ALA A 114 -6.36 6.50 -8.31
CA ALA A 114 -5.63 5.24 -8.32
C ALA A 114 -6.52 4.07 -7.92
N ILE A 115 -6.12 2.84 -8.25
CA ILE A 115 -6.81 1.61 -7.81
C ILE A 115 -5.82 0.64 -7.19
N PHE A 116 -6.12 0.17 -5.98
CA PHE A 116 -5.44 -0.99 -5.39
C PHE A 116 -6.31 -2.23 -5.54
N GLN A 117 -5.85 -3.17 -6.36
CA GLN A 117 -6.55 -4.42 -6.64
C GLN A 117 -6.02 -5.55 -5.73
N LEU A 118 -6.86 -5.93 -4.77
CA LEU A 118 -6.56 -6.91 -3.74
C LEU A 118 -7.11 -8.29 -4.09
N GLY A 119 -6.26 -9.31 -4.03
CA GLY A 119 -6.66 -10.70 -4.28
C GLY A 119 -6.15 -11.25 -5.61
N THR A 120 -6.56 -12.49 -5.87
CA THR A 120 -6.27 -13.21 -7.10
C THR A 120 -7.61 -13.63 -7.73
N PRO A 121 -7.89 -13.26 -8.99
CA PRO A 121 -9.11 -13.67 -9.68
C PRO A 121 -9.36 -15.17 -9.59
N GLY A 122 -10.57 -15.55 -9.18
CA GLY A 122 -10.98 -16.96 -9.03
C GLY A 122 -10.54 -17.64 -7.74
N ALA A 123 -9.68 -17.03 -6.92
CA ALA A 123 -9.26 -17.59 -5.63
C ALA A 123 -10.35 -17.44 -4.55
N SER A 124 -10.63 -18.51 -3.82
CA SER A 124 -11.68 -18.57 -2.78
C SER A 124 -11.17 -18.35 -1.36
N THR A 125 -9.86 -18.20 -1.17
CA THR A 125 -9.21 -18.16 0.16
C THR A 125 -9.10 -16.75 0.75
N GLY A 126 -9.47 -15.70 0.01
CA GLY A 126 -9.28 -14.33 0.44
C GLY A 126 -7.88 -13.78 0.17
N PHE A 127 -7.51 -12.74 0.91
CA PHE A 127 -6.18 -12.13 0.87
C PHE A 127 -5.67 -11.82 2.29
N LYS A 128 -4.42 -12.19 2.57
CA LYS A 128 -3.83 -12.16 3.91
C LYS A 128 -2.62 -11.25 4.02
N PHE A 129 -2.61 -10.39 5.04
CA PHE A 129 -1.47 -9.52 5.38
C PHE A 129 -0.67 -10.11 6.52
N LYS A 130 0.59 -10.53 6.32
CA LYS A 130 1.39 -11.17 7.39
C LYS A 130 1.88 -10.23 8.48
N PHE A 131 1.89 -8.92 8.23
CA PHE A 131 2.38 -7.91 9.14
C PHE A 131 1.33 -6.81 9.32
N PRO A 132 1.33 -6.10 10.46
CA PRO A 132 0.48 -4.93 10.69
C PRO A 132 0.67 -3.90 9.59
N ILE A 133 -0.44 -3.37 9.08
CA ILE A 133 -0.44 -2.47 7.93
C ILE A 133 -1.46 -1.35 8.12
N LYS A 134 -1.12 -0.16 7.65
CA LYS A 134 -2.08 0.94 7.44
C LYS A 134 -2.46 1.03 5.97
N LEU A 135 -3.72 0.78 5.65
CA LEU A 135 -4.29 0.97 4.32
C LEU A 135 -5.07 2.30 4.31
N SER A 136 -4.60 3.27 3.52
CA SER A 136 -5.27 4.56 3.34
C SER A 136 -5.74 4.70 1.89
N ILE A 137 -7.03 4.56 1.68
CA ILE A 137 -7.66 4.50 0.36
C ILE A 137 -8.36 5.84 0.09
N LEU A 138 -7.70 6.74 -0.64
CA LEU A 138 -8.27 8.00 -1.13
C LEU A 138 -8.84 7.86 -2.55
N GLY A 139 -8.36 6.89 -3.31
CA GLY A 139 -8.91 6.48 -4.61
C GLY A 139 -9.80 5.24 -4.47
N GLY A 140 -9.59 4.26 -5.34
CA GLY A 140 -10.33 3.01 -5.35
C GLY A 140 -9.58 1.84 -4.74
N MET A 141 -10.31 0.95 -4.10
CA MET A 141 -9.88 -0.41 -3.77
C MET A 141 -10.84 -1.41 -4.40
N SER A 142 -10.31 -2.42 -5.08
CA SER A 142 -11.12 -3.51 -5.63
C SER A 142 -10.68 -4.85 -5.03
N PHE A 143 -11.64 -5.66 -4.57
CA PHE A 143 -11.38 -7.03 -4.19
C PHE A 143 -11.79 -7.98 -5.32
N VAL A 144 -10.86 -8.82 -5.77
CA VAL A 144 -11.04 -9.66 -6.97
C VAL A 144 -11.07 -11.17 -6.70
N GLY A 145 -11.11 -11.59 -5.43
CA GLY A 145 -11.32 -13.00 -5.09
C GLY A 145 -12.74 -13.48 -5.40
N SER A 146 -12.93 -14.78 -5.55
CA SER A 146 -14.25 -15.43 -5.65
C SER A 146 -14.83 -15.83 -4.29
N GLY A 147 -14.04 -15.68 -3.21
CA GLY A 147 -14.44 -15.98 -1.84
C GLY A 147 -13.38 -15.56 -0.81
N GLY A 148 -13.67 -15.84 0.45
CA GLY A 148 -12.79 -15.61 1.59
C GLY A 148 -12.87 -14.20 2.16
N TYR A 149 -11.84 -13.80 2.90
CA TYR A 149 -11.82 -12.57 3.68
C TYR A 149 -10.59 -11.72 3.37
N ILE A 150 -10.67 -10.43 3.67
CA ILE A 150 -9.48 -9.60 3.87
C ILE A 150 -8.99 -9.87 5.29
N MET A 151 -7.84 -10.53 5.42
CA MET A 151 -7.32 -10.94 6.72
C MET A 151 -6.25 -9.96 7.21
N LEU A 152 -6.53 -9.27 8.30
CA LEU A 152 -5.64 -8.27 8.91
C LEU A 152 -5.16 -8.74 10.30
N PRO A 153 -3.86 -8.58 10.61
CA PRO A 153 -3.36 -8.89 11.95
C PRO A 153 -3.62 -7.73 12.93
N PRO A 154 -3.51 -7.97 14.25
CA PRO A 154 -3.53 -6.90 15.26
C PRO A 154 -2.52 -5.79 14.97
N GLY A 155 -2.90 -4.54 15.24
CA GLY A 155 -2.10 -3.34 14.93
C GLY A 155 -2.34 -2.77 13.52
N SER A 156 -3.32 -3.28 12.77
CA SER A 156 -3.64 -2.79 11.42
C SER A 156 -4.70 -1.69 11.43
N GLU A 157 -4.65 -0.85 10.40
CA GLU A 157 -5.64 0.19 10.10
C GLU A 157 -6.12 0.02 8.66
N PHE A 158 -7.43 0.14 8.44
CA PHE A 158 -8.06 0.06 7.14
C PHE A 158 -9.03 1.23 7.01
N ASP A 159 -8.65 2.20 6.17
CA ASP A 159 -9.36 3.46 6.04
C ASP A 159 -9.72 3.70 4.57
N ILE A 160 -11.02 3.71 4.26
CA ILE A 160 -11.58 4.29 3.04
C ILE A 160 -11.96 5.72 3.38
N ALA A 161 -11.20 6.66 2.83
CA ALA A 161 -11.36 8.09 3.07
C ALA A 161 -12.59 8.64 2.33
N ASP A 162 -12.97 9.88 2.65
CA ASP A 162 -14.02 10.57 1.91
C ASP A 162 -13.64 10.73 0.43
N GLY A 163 -14.56 10.40 -0.47
CA GLY A 163 -14.31 10.26 -1.91
C GLY A 163 -13.55 9.00 -2.34
N GLY A 164 -13.10 8.18 -1.38
CA GLY A 164 -12.57 6.84 -1.64
C GLY A 164 -13.69 5.83 -1.94
N GLU A 165 -13.33 4.77 -2.67
CA GLU A 165 -14.29 3.76 -3.11
C GLU A 165 -13.78 2.35 -2.81
N PHE A 166 -14.70 1.45 -2.48
CA PHE A 166 -14.45 0.02 -2.44
C PHE A 166 -15.42 -0.71 -3.35
N SER A 167 -14.94 -1.70 -4.11
CA SER A 167 -15.79 -2.54 -4.95
C SER A 167 -15.38 -4.01 -4.92
N SER A 168 -16.38 -4.88 -5.04
CA SER A 168 -16.22 -6.33 -5.13
C SER A 168 -17.42 -6.96 -5.81
N SER A 169 -17.20 -8.09 -6.49
CA SER A 169 -18.28 -8.91 -7.07
C SER A 169 -18.98 -9.81 -6.04
N ILE A 170 -18.39 -9.94 -4.85
CA ILE A 170 -18.91 -10.72 -3.73
C ILE A 170 -19.00 -9.84 -2.48
N SER A 171 -19.83 -10.23 -1.52
CA SER A 171 -19.82 -9.60 -0.20
C SER A 171 -18.53 -9.95 0.52
N VAL A 172 -17.75 -8.92 0.89
CA VAL A 172 -16.46 -9.07 1.57
C VAL A 172 -16.61 -8.74 3.05
N SER A 173 -15.90 -9.50 3.86
CA SER A 173 -15.68 -9.19 5.27
C SER A 173 -14.18 -9.12 5.57
N ILE A 174 -13.85 -8.36 6.61
CA ILE A 174 -12.52 -8.30 7.20
C ILE A 174 -12.49 -9.28 8.38
N GLU A 175 -11.47 -10.13 8.41
CA GLU A 175 -11.22 -11.10 9.49
C GLU A 175 -9.94 -10.72 10.23
N ILE A 176 -9.99 -10.70 11.56
CA ILE A 176 -8.80 -10.49 12.38
C ILE A 176 -8.16 -11.84 12.62
N PHE A 177 -6.91 -11.96 12.21
CA PHE A 177 -6.19 -13.22 12.30
C PHE A 177 -4.87 -13.05 13.05
N ASP A 178 -4.45 -14.10 13.73
CA ASP A 178 -3.13 -14.18 14.35
C ASP A 178 -2.11 -14.65 13.29
N PRO A 179 -1.09 -13.84 12.95
CA PRO A 179 -0.08 -14.22 11.97
C PRO A 179 0.84 -15.36 12.43
N LEU A 180 0.95 -15.61 13.74
CA LEU A 180 1.77 -16.67 14.31
C LEU A 180 1.10 -18.03 14.19
N THR A 181 -0.16 -18.13 14.60
CA THR A 181 -0.92 -19.38 14.56
C THR A 181 -1.66 -19.60 13.25
N GLY A 182 -1.93 -18.52 12.50
CA GLY A 182 -2.66 -18.54 11.24
C GLY A 182 -4.19 -18.60 11.39
N PHE A 183 -4.71 -18.57 12.61
CA PHE A 183 -6.14 -18.68 12.92
C PHE A 183 -6.80 -17.32 13.10
N ALA A 184 -8.12 -17.28 12.88
CA ALA A 184 -8.96 -16.14 13.21
C ALA A 184 -9.07 -15.97 14.73
N ILE A 185 -9.00 -14.73 15.21
CA ILE A 185 -9.01 -14.40 16.64
C ILE A 185 -10.03 -13.31 17.00
N GLY A 186 -10.83 -12.84 16.05
CA GLY A 186 -11.81 -11.79 16.26
C GLY A 186 -13.06 -11.95 15.41
N PRO A 187 -14.11 -11.16 15.69
CA PRO A 187 -15.34 -11.17 14.92
C PRO A 187 -15.10 -10.68 13.48
N LEU A 188 -15.85 -11.26 12.54
CA LEU A 188 -15.89 -10.78 11.16
C LEU A 188 -16.54 -9.40 11.09
N GLN A 189 -15.90 -8.48 10.37
CA GLN A 189 -16.43 -7.15 10.11
C GLN A 189 -16.91 -7.06 8.67
N ALA A 190 -18.18 -6.75 8.48
CA ALA A 190 -18.75 -6.63 7.14
C ALA A 190 -18.20 -5.37 6.45
N LEU A 191 -17.67 -5.54 5.24
CA LEU A 191 -17.31 -4.44 4.34
C LEU A 191 -18.35 -4.29 3.21
N GLY A 192 -18.96 -5.41 2.80
CA GLY A 192 -19.99 -5.46 1.77
C GLY A 192 -19.41 -5.62 0.36
N THR A 193 -20.17 -5.21 -0.65
CA THR A 193 -19.79 -5.29 -2.07
C THR A 193 -19.34 -3.95 -2.65
N LEU A 194 -19.80 -2.84 -2.07
CA LEU A 194 -19.58 -1.49 -2.58
C LEU A 194 -19.59 -0.49 -1.43
N ILE A 195 -18.62 0.42 -1.43
CA ILE A 195 -18.65 1.68 -0.68
C ILE A 195 -18.41 2.79 -1.70
N SER A 196 -19.35 3.73 -1.79
CA SER A 196 -19.32 4.84 -2.74
C SER A 196 -19.89 6.07 -2.06
N GLY A 197 -19.11 7.15 -1.98
CA GLY A 197 -19.56 8.43 -1.40
C GLY A 197 -19.75 8.41 0.13
N GLY A 198 -19.09 7.48 0.82
CA GLY A 198 -19.10 7.36 2.28
C GLY A 198 -17.70 7.05 2.81
N THR A 199 -17.58 6.90 4.12
CA THR A 199 -16.30 6.58 4.78
C THR A 199 -16.38 5.25 5.50
N PHE A 200 -15.26 4.55 5.61
CA PHE A 200 -15.15 3.36 6.45
C PHE A 200 -13.79 3.35 7.11
N THR A 201 -13.76 3.30 8.43
CA THR A 201 -12.52 3.20 9.20
C THR A 201 -12.59 1.99 10.09
N LEU A 202 -11.51 1.20 10.10
CA LEU A 202 -11.33 0.06 10.97
C LEU A 202 -9.93 0.13 11.55
N THR A 203 -9.85 0.18 12.88
CA THR A 203 -8.59 0.12 13.62
C THR A 203 -8.59 -1.12 14.48
N ILE A 204 -7.53 -1.92 14.36
CA ILE A 204 -7.27 -3.08 15.21
C ILE A 204 -6.11 -2.72 16.11
N SER A 205 -6.33 -2.61 17.42
CA SER A 205 -5.25 -2.35 18.37
C SER A 205 -4.21 -3.48 18.36
N ALA A 206 -3.02 -3.24 18.90
CA ALA A 206 -2.01 -4.29 19.08
C ALA A 206 -2.49 -5.46 19.96
N SER A 207 -3.49 -5.22 20.83
CA SER A 207 -4.13 -6.25 21.66
C SER A 207 -5.32 -6.93 20.96
N GLY A 208 -5.65 -6.56 19.72
CA GLY A 208 -6.74 -7.16 18.95
C GLY A 208 -8.12 -6.51 19.12
N SER A 209 -8.23 -5.41 19.87
CA SER A 209 -9.50 -4.68 20.03
C SER A 209 -9.85 -3.94 18.74
N VAL A 210 -11.13 -3.97 18.36
CA VAL A 210 -11.60 -3.41 17.09
C VAL A 210 -12.41 -2.14 17.34
N THR A 211 -12.07 -1.07 16.62
CA THR A 211 -12.87 0.16 16.53
C THR A 211 -13.29 0.34 15.08
N ILE A 212 -14.57 0.61 14.86
CA ILE A 212 -15.14 0.84 13.52
C ILE A 212 -15.84 2.18 13.51
N GLY A 213 -15.62 2.94 12.45
CA GLY A 213 -16.31 4.18 12.16
C GLY A 213 -16.64 4.29 10.67
N GLY A 214 -17.37 5.33 10.30
CA GLY A 214 -17.81 5.54 8.93
C GLY A 214 -19.19 6.19 8.85
N THR A 215 -19.55 6.61 7.65
CA THR A 215 -20.84 7.25 7.31
C THR A 215 -21.39 6.64 6.05
#